data_AF-A0A3P7LXZ6-F1
#
_entry.id   AF-A0A3P7LXZ6-F1
#
_cell.length_a   1.000
_cell.length_b   1.000
_cell.length_c   1.000
_cell.angle_alpha   90.00
_cell.angle_beta   90.00
_cell.angle_gamma   90.00
#
_symmetry.space_group_name_H-M   'P 1'
#
loop_
_entity.id
_entity.type
_entity.pdbx_description
1 polymer ?
#
loop_
_entity_poly.entity_id
_entity_poly.type
_entity_poly.pdbx_seq_one_letter_code
_entity_poly.pdbx_strand_id
1 'polypeptide(L)'
;MQLMMSIAQKKYDNIVKRLKGTNKLYEDPDFPPNQTSLGNIPNLRGPVYWKRPKEINPKAEFIVGGFDRSDVNQGMLGAHIVNPPDRRIVTMISGVPTPEIGYD
;
A
#
# COMPACT_ATOMS: atom_id res chain seq x y z
N MET A 1 -2.66 15.94 19.74
CA MET A 1 -2.30 14.72 18.98
C MET A 1 -3.09 13.49 19.41
N GLN A 2 -3.25 13.20 20.70
CA GLN A 2 -4.00 12.03 21.22
C GLN A 2 -5.39 11.85 20.57
N LEU A 3 -6.15 12.95 20.47
CA LEU A 3 -7.51 12.93 19.93
C LEU A 3 -7.55 12.49 18.45
N MET A 4 -6.68 13.05 17.61
CA MET A 4 -6.63 12.71 16.17
C MET A 4 -6.27 11.25 15.94
N MET A 5 -5.31 10.71 16.71
CA MET A 5 -4.96 9.29 16.64
C MET A 5 -6.14 8.40 17.03
N SER A 6 -6.86 8.75 18.10
CA SER A 6 -8.05 7.99 18.52
C SER A 6 -9.18 8.02 17.49
N ILE A 7 -9.34 9.13 16.76
CA ILE A 7 -10.33 9.25 15.68
C ILE A 7 -9.92 8.37 14.50
N ALA A 8 -8.65 8.43 14.09
CA ALA A 8 -8.12 7.61 13.01
C ALA A 8 -8.25 6.11 13.33
N GLN A 9 -7.91 5.71 14.56
CA GLN A 9 -8.06 4.32 15.01
C GLN A 9 -9.52 3.86 14.96
N LYS A 10 -10.45 4.66 15.49
CA LYS A 10 -11.89 4.34 15.42
C LYS A 10 -12.40 4.24 13.98
N LYS A 11 -11.96 5.14 13.09
CA LYS A 11 -12.32 5.10 11.65
C LYS A 11 -11.84 3.78 11.04
N TYR A 12 -10.60 3.41 11.31
CA TYR A 12 -10.00 2.17 10.86
C TYR A 12 -10.77 0.93 11.36
N ASP A 13 -11.02 0.83 12.66
CA ASP A 13 -11.69 -0.32 13.26
C ASP A 13 -13.10 -0.53 12.67
N ASN A 14 -13.82 0.57 12.43
CA ASN A 14 -15.14 0.54 11.80
C ASN A 14 -15.09 0.04 10.36
N ILE A 15 -14.08 0.44 9.59
CA ILE A 15 -13.85 -0.05 8.22
C ILE A 15 -13.58 -1.56 8.24
N VAL A 16 -12.67 -2.01 9.09
CA VAL A 16 -12.32 -3.44 9.23
C VAL A 16 -13.54 -4.27 9.58
N LYS A 17 -14.30 -3.84 10.61
CA LYS A 17 -15.49 -4.55 11.08
C LYS A 17 -16.52 -4.71 9.96
N ARG A 18 -16.78 -3.64 9.20
CA ARG A 18 -17.73 -3.65 8.07
C ARG A 18 -17.29 -4.60 6.94
N LEU A 19 -16.01 -4.61 6.60
CA LEU A 19 -15.50 -5.37 5.46
C LEU A 19 -15.35 -6.87 5.75
N LYS A 20 -14.95 -7.23 6.99
CA LYS A 20 -14.93 -8.64 7.42
C LYS A 20 -16.30 -9.31 7.28
N GLY A 21 -17.39 -8.58 7.55
CA GLY A 21 -18.74 -9.10 7.40
C GLY A 21 -19.23 -9.25 5.96
N THR A 22 -18.56 -8.64 4.98
CA THR A 22 -18.99 -8.62 3.57
C THR A 22 -18.05 -9.39 2.63
N ASN A 23 -16.93 -9.90 3.15
CA ASN A 23 -15.84 -10.52 2.38
C ASN A 23 -15.35 -9.63 1.21
N LYS A 24 -15.48 -8.31 1.35
CA LYS A 24 -14.98 -7.33 0.38
C LYS A 24 -13.66 -6.76 0.86
N LEU A 25 -12.79 -6.46 -0.08
CA LEU A 25 -11.54 -5.76 0.20
C LEU A 25 -11.80 -4.25 0.27
N TYR A 26 -11.01 -3.55 1.09
CA TYR A 26 -11.12 -2.10 1.19
C TYR A 26 -10.70 -1.42 -0.11
N GLU A 27 -11.44 -0.37 -0.46
CA GLU A 27 -11.11 0.61 -1.49
C GLU A 27 -11.25 1.99 -0.85
N ASP A 28 -10.20 2.80 -0.92
CA ASP A 28 -10.18 4.12 -0.32
C ASP A 28 -10.91 5.12 -1.24
N PRO A 29 -12.05 5.70 -0.81
CA PRO A 29 -12.76 6.68 -1.63
C PRO A 29 -11.98 7.99 -1.79
N ASP A 30 -11.11 8.32 -0.84
CA ASP A 30 -10.32 9.55 -0.83
C ASP A 30 -9.02 9.37 -1.64
N PHE A 31 -8.61 8.12 -1.90
CA PHE A 31 -7.40 7.77 -2.63
C PHE A 31 -7.60 6.54 -3.55
N PRO A 32 -8.38 6.69 -4.64
CA PRO A 32 -8.73 5.56 -5.51
C PRO A 32 -7.52 5.06 -6.34
N PRO A 33 -7.50 3.78 -6.75
CA PRO A 33 -6.41 3.20 -7.54
C PRO A 33 -6.47 3.63 -9.02
N ASN A 34 -6.34 4.92 -9.29
CA ASN A 34 -6.37 5.50 -10.63
C ASN A 34 -5.45 6.74 -10.74
N GLN A 35 -5.48 7.41 -11.89
CA GLN A 35 -4.59 8.55 -12.19
C GLN A 35 -4.75 9.72 -11.21
N THR A 36 -5.93 9.93 -10.60
CA THR A 36 -6.15 11.06 -9.68
C THR A 36 -5.30 10.92 -8.43
N SER A 37 -5.10 9.70 -7.94
CA SER A 37 -4.21 9.41 -6.80
C SER A 37 -2.73 9.41 -7.16
N LEU A 38 -2.39 9.11 -8.42
CA LEU A 38 -1.01 9.15 -8.88
C LEU A 38 -0.51 10.59 -9.10
N GLY A 39 -1.42 11.51 -9.44
CA GLY A 39 -1.08 12.88 -9.78
C GLY A 39 -0.33 12.97 -11.11
N ASN A 40 0.50 14.00 -11.28
CA ASN A 40 1.38 14.13 -12.44
C ASN A 40 2.81 13.75 -12.03
N ILE A 41 3.33 12.63 -12.55
CA ILE A 41 4.68 12.14 -12.27
C ILE A 41 5.58 12.42 -13.48
N PRO A 42 6.52 13.38 -13.38
CA PRO A 42 7.49 13.62 -14.44
C PRO A 42 8.32 12.36 -14.71
N ASN A 43 8.56 12.06 -15.99
CA ASN A 43 9.41 10.95 -16.45
C ASN A 43 8.91 9.54 -16.12
N LEU A 44 7.64 9.39 -15.75
CA LEU A 44 7.02 8.07 -15.62
C LEU A 44 6.95 7.38 -17.00
N ARG A 45 7.73 6.31 -17.18
CA ARG A 45 7.74 5.52 -18.42
C ARG A 45 6.87 4.28 -18.27
N GLY A 46 5.90 4.12 -19.17
CA GLY A 46 5.06 2.93 -19.27
C GLY A 46 3.77 2.98 -18.44
N PRO A 47 2.88 1.98 -18.64
CA PRO A 47 1.61 1.89 -17.92
C PRO A 47 1.82 1.55 -16.44
N VAL A 48 1.01 2.15 -15.58
CA VAL A 48 0.92 1.81 -14.15
C VAL A 48 -0.27 0.89 -13.93
N TYR A 49 -0.03 -0.21 -13.21
CA TYR A 49 -1.06 -1.14 -12.78
C TYR A 49 -1.15 -1.14 -11.26
N TRP A 50 -2.36 -0.97 -10.75
CA TRP A 50 -2.65 -1.09 -9.32
C TRP A 50 -2.91 -2.55 -9.00
N LYS A 51 -2.11 -3.11 -8.08
CA LYS A 51 -2.24 -4.50 -7.63
C LYS A 51 -2.11 -4.57 -6.11
N ARG A 52 -2.86 -5.49 -5.50
CA ARG A 52 -2.76 -5.87 -4.10
C ARG A 52 -1.57 -6.83 -3.90
N PRO A 53 -0.98 -6.90 -2.69
CA PRO A 53 0.19 -7.74 -2.44
C PRO A 53 0.01 -9.20 -2.89
N LYS A 54 -1.16 -9.79 -2.62
CA LYS A 54 -1.47 -11.19 -2.98
C LYS A 54 -1.64 -11.42 -4.49
N GLU A 55 -1.91 -10.38 -5.28
CA GLU A 55 -1.95 -10.46 -6.76
C GLU A 55 -0.55 -10.39 -7.38
N ILE A 56 0.46 -9.97 -6.60
CA ILE A 56 1.86 -9.92 -7.00
C ILE A 56 2.57 -11.20 -6.55
N ASN A 57 2.38 -11.58 -5.28
CA ASN A 57 2.92 -12.79 -4.69
C ASN A 57 1.87 -13.43 -3.77
N PRO A 58 1.39 -14.65 -4.07
CA PRO A 58 0.43 -15.36 -3.21
C PRO A 58 0.90 -15.56 -1.77
N LYS A 59 2.22 -15.63 -1.55
CA LYS A 59 2.85 -15.75 -0.23
C LYS A 59 3.21 -14.41 0.41
N ALA A 60 2.73 -13.28 -0.12
CA ALA A 60 3.04 -11.98 0.46
C ALA A 60 2.59 -11.89 1.93
N GLU A 61 3.49 -11.42 2.79
CA GLU A 61 3.29 -11.18 4.22
C GLU A 61 3.68 -9.74 4.53
N PHE A 62 3.16 -9.18 5.63
CA PHE A 62 3.41 -7.78 5.97
C PHE A 62 4.83 -7.55 6.50
N ILE A 63 5.34 -8.48 7.31
CA ILE A 63 6.68 -8.46 7.90
C ILE A 63 7.21 -9.90 7.84
N VAL A 64 8.44 -10.11 7.37
CA VAL A 64 9.08 -11.43 7.29
C VAL A 64 10.42 -11.36 8.00
N GLY A 65 10.55 -12.04 9.14
CA GLY A 65 11.83 -12.11 9.87
C GLY A 65 12.29 -10.81 10.54
N GLY A 66 11.43 -9.79 10.61
CA GLY A 66 11.75 -8.46 11.15
C GLY A 66 11.58 -7.37 10.09
N PHE A 67 12.03 -6.17 10.42
CA PHE A 67 12.10 -5.06 9.46
C PHE A 67 13.44 -4.33 9.63
N ASP A 68 14.13 -4.08 8.54
CA ASP A 68 15.32 -3.24 8.52
C ASP A 68 15.46 -2.47 7.20
N ARG A 69 16.51 -1.63 7.10
CA ARG A 69 16.73 -0.76 5.93
C ARG A 69 16.90 -1.51 4.61
N SER A 70 17.26 -2.79 4.64
CA SER A 70 17.45 -3.62 3.46
C SER A 70 16.13 -4.05 2.81
N ASP A 71 15.00 -3.93 3.52
CA ASP A 71 13.67 -4.21 2.99
C ASP A 71 13.17 -3.14 2.01
N VAL A 72 13.85 -1.99 1.93
CA VAL A 72 13.45 -0.86 1.07
C VAL A 72 14.36 -0.77 -0.15
N ASN A 73 13.77 -0.94 -1.34
CA ASN A 73 14.42 -0.68 -2.61
C ASN A 73 13.66 0.40 -3.39
N GLN A 74 14.34 1.51 -3.69
CA GLN A 74 13.80 2.60 -4.49
C GLN A 74 13.62 2.10 -5.93
N GLY A 75 12.39 1.78 -6.30
CA GLY A 75 12.03 1.40 -7.66
C GLY A 75 12.22 2.55 -8.66
N MET A 76 11.43 2.58 -9.72
CA MET A 76 11.59 3.57 -10.80
C MET A 76 11.07 4.99 -10.48
N LEU A 77 10.65 5.26 -9.25
CA LEU A 77 10.09 6.56 -8.82
C LEU A 77 11.06 7.25 -7.84
N GLY A 78 11.32 8.55 -8.06
CA GLY A 78 12.13 9.42 -7.17
C GLY A 78 13.40 10.00 -7.82
N ALA A 79 14.17 10.79 -7.05
CA ALA A 79 15.22 11.68 -7.57
C ALA A 79 16.53 11.01 -8.06
N HIS A 80 16.71 9.70 -7.86
CA HIS A 80 17.89 8.95 -8.33
C HIS A 80 17.47 7.92 -9.39
N ILE A 81 17.08 8.39 -10.58
CA ILE A 81 16.85 7.49 -11.71
C ILE A 81 18.18 7.23 -12.42
N VAL A 82 18.77 6.06 -12.16
CA VAL A 82 19.70 5.42 -13.10
C VAL A 82 18.87 4.44 -13.91
N ASN A 83 18.59 4.78 -15.17
CA ASN A 83 17.71 4.03 -16.09
C ASN A 83 18.06 2.53 -16.17
N PRO A 84 17.17 1.60 -15.76
CA PRO A 84 17.12 0.27 -16.34
C PRO A 84 16.03 0.22 -17.43
N PRO A 85 16.20 -0.56 -18.52
CA PRO A 85 15.35 -0.41 -19.70
C PRO A 85 13.91 -0.96 -19.56
N ASP A 86 13.61 -1.76 -18.54
CA ASP A 86 12.43 -2.63 -18.64
C ASP A 86 11.86 -3.08 -17.28
N ARG A 87 11.28 -2.17 -16.50
CA ARG A 87 10.48 -2.56 -15.33
C ARG A 87 9.11 -1.91 -15.39
N ARG A 88 8.08 -2.62 -14.92
CA ARG A 88 6.73 -2.09 -14.73
C ARG A 88 6.65 -1.53 -13.32
N ILE A 89 6.09 -0.33 -13.14
CA ILE A 89 5.77 0.19 -11.80
C ILE A 89 4.47 -0.47 -11.33
N VAL A 90 4.55 -1.11 -10.17
CA VAL A 90 3.40 -1.58 -9.41
C VAL A 90 3.34 -0.74 -8.15
N THR A 91 2.32 0.12 -8.06
CA THR A 91 2.08 0.93 -6.85
C THR A 91 1.16 0.13 -5.93
N MET A 92 1.56 -0.02 -4.67
CA MET A 92 0.76 -0.73 -3.67
C MET A 92 -0.48 0.10 -3.30
N ILE A 93 -1.64 -0.54 -3.39
CA ILE A 93 -2.90 -0.04 -2.84
C ILE A 93 -2.85 -0.26 -1.33
N SER A 94 -3.29 0.73 -0.54
CA SER A 94 -3.41 0.62 0.92
C SER A 94 -4.36 -0.53 1.29
N GLY A 95 -3.79 -1.71 1.51
CA GLY A 95 -4.44 -2.78 2.24
C GLY A 95 -4.47 -2.37 3.69
N VAL A 96 -5.66 -2.29 4.28
CA VAL A 96 -5.80 -2.26 5.73
C VAL A 96 -5.08 -3.50 6.28
N PRO A 97 -4.05 -3.35 7.15
CA PRO A 97 -3.41 -4.49 7.80
C PRO A 97 -4.46 -5.32 8.53
N THR A 98 -4.34 -6.64 8.51
CA THR A 98 -5.01 -7.45 9.54
C THR A 98 -4.18 -7.31 10.82
N PRO A 99 -4.75 -6.85 11.95
CA PRO A 99 -4.01 -6.81 13.20
C PRO A 99 -3.86 -8.24 13.71
N GLU A 100 -2.69 -8.83 13.52
CA GLU A 100 -2.20 -9.94 14.33
C GLU A 100 -0.74 -9.71 14.65
N ILE A 101 -0.44 -8.77 15.55
CA ILE A 101 0.72 -8.87 16.42
C ILE A 101 0.36 -8.18 17.73
N GLY A 102 0.16 -8.99 18.78
CA GLY A 102 0.20 -8.50 20.17
C GLY A 102 1.64 -8.10 20.47
N TYR A 103 1.81 -6.93 21.07
CA TYR A 103 3.09 -6.58 21.69
C TYR A 103 3.14 -7.29 23.05
N ASP A 104 4.18 -8.10 23.25
CA ASP A 104 4.70 -8.44 24.57
C ASP A 104 5.71 -7.36 24.99
#